data_AF-A0A484MPW5-F1
#
_entry.id   AF-A0A484MPW5-F1
#
_cell.length_a   1.000
_cell.length_b   1.000
_cell.length_c   1.000
_cell.angle_alpha   90.00
_cell.angle_beta   90.00
_cell.angle_gamma   90.00
#
_symmetry.space_group_name_H-M   'P 1'
#
loop_
_entity.id
_entity.type
_entity.pdbx_description
1 polymer ?
#
loop_
_entity_poly.entity_id
_entity_poly.type
_entity_poly.pdbx_seq_one_letter_code
_entity_poly.pdbx_strand_id
1 'polypeptide(L)'
;MELLEAYAKESFDSWASREGSKTVEEVESAIFESLSSHTRAVVATLGGEMHGAARRAHRWRHLFAGFTVWLSKSEATDKDTAKEEAKRLMESDLQGYSNAEVVVKLEGWDPACSWRVSQAALSALKQLILSDKNLTGKKSLYVRFGCRGDWPDIKPPGCDPSIVSQASSSSPVL
;
A
#
# COMPACT_ATOMS: atom_id res chain seq x y z
N MET A 1 -10.86 -30.51 -3.36
CA MET A 1 -9.45 -30.14 -3.10
C MET A 1 -8.66 -30.06 -4.42
N GLU A 2 -8.95 -30.91 -5.41
CA GLU A 2 -8.29 -30.93 -6.74
C GLU A 2 -8.27 -29.60 -7.50
N LEU A 3 -9.37 -28.81 -7.46
CA LEU A 3 -9.43 -27.54 -8.18
C LEU A 3 -8.40 -26.53 -7.62
N LEU A 4 -8.32 -26.41 -6.30
CA LEU A 4 -7.44 -25.44 -5.64
C LEU A 4 -5.96 -25.78 -5.88
N GLU A 5 -5.63 -27.06 -5.90
CA GLU A 5 -4.29 -27.56 -6.22
C GLU A 5 -3.91 -27.36 -7.69
N ALA A 6 -4.88 -27.42 -8.62
CA ALA A 6 -4.65 -27.10 -10.02
C ALA A 6 -4.35 -25.62 -10.22
N TYR A 7 -5.15 -24.74 -9.60
CA TYR A 7 -4.92 -23.30 -9.63
C TYR A 7 -3.59 -22.92 -8.95
N ALA A 8 -3.24 -23.52 -7.81
CA ALA A 8 -1.98 -23.23 -7.11
C ALA A 8 -0.70 -23.51 -7.94
N LYS A 9 -0.80 -24.31 -9.02
CA LYS A 9 0.32 -24.63 -9.91
C LYS A 9 0.43 -23.70 -11.11
N GLU A 10 -0.59 -22.89 -11.38
CA GLU A 10 -0.59 -21.94 -12.49
C GLU A 10 0.03 -20.60 -12.07
N SER A 11 0.70 -19.92 -13.01
CA SER A 11 1.22 -18.57 -12.77
C SER A 11 0.12 -17.52 -12.88
N PHE A 12 0.31 -16.38 -12.21
CA PHE A 12 -0.61 -15.24 -12.31
C PHE A 12 -0.72 -14.70 -13.75
N ASP A 13 0.34 -14.78 -14.55
CA ASP A 13 0.32 -14.37 -15.97
C ASP A 13 -0.57 -15.29 -16.81
N SER A 14 -0.60 -16.58 -16.49
CA SER A 14 -1.52 -17.55 -17.11
C SER A 14 -2.97 -17.20 -16.80
N TRP A 15 -3.27 -16.87 -15.54
CA TRP A 15 -4.61 -16.43 -15.13
C TRP A 15 -5.01 -15.13 -15.81
N ALA A 16 -4.13 -14.14 -15.85
CA ALA A 16 -4.39 -12.86 -16.48
C ALA A 16 -4.60 -13.01 -18.00
N SER A 17 -3.90 -13.94 -18.64
CA SER A 17 -4.09 -14.25 -20.06
C SER A 17 -5.43 -14.95 -20.35
N ARG A 18 -5.88 -15.83 -19.45
CA ARG A 18 -7.14 -16.58 -19.59
C ARG A 18 -8.37 -15.76 -19.22
N GLU A 19 -8.35 -15.11 -18.07
CA GLU A 19 -9.49 -14.39 -17.48
C GLU A 19 -9.49 -12.90 -17.80
N GLY A 20 -8.35 -12.36 -18.23
CA GLY A 20 -8.12 -10.94 -18.45
C GLY A 20 -7.54 -10.24 -17.22
N SER A 21 -6.54 -9.39 -17.45
CA SER A 21 -5.87 -8.60 -16.40
C SER A 21 -6.83 -7.76 -15.56
N LYS A 22 -7.89 -7.22 -16.17
CA LYS A 22 -8.88 -6.39 -15.47
C LYS A 22 -9.70 -7.22 -14.49
N THR A 23 -10.05 -8.44 -14.87
CA THR A 23 -10.80 -9.38 -14.02
C THR A 23 -9.97 -9.76 -12.79
N VAL A 24 -8.68 -10.06 -12.98
CA VAL A 24 -7.75 -10.35 -11.88
C VAL A 24 -7.64 -9.16 -10.92
N GLU A 25 -7.52 -7.94 -11.45
CA GLU A 25 -7.50 -6.71 -10.65
C GLU A 25 -8.79 -6.52 -9.83
N GLU A 26 -9.95 -6.73 -10.45
CA GLU A 26 -11.25 -6.58 -9.79
C GLU A 26 -11.45 -7.61 -8.67
N VAL A 27 -11.04 -8.85 -8.89
CA VAL A 27 -11.09 -9.91 -7.89
C VAL A 27 -10.15 -9.59 -6.72
N GLU A 28 -8.92 -9.18 -6.98
CA GLU A 28 -7.99 -8.78 -5.92
C GLU A 28 -8.54 -7.58 -5.12
N SER A 29 -9.14 -6.59 -5.80
CA SER A 29 -9.78 -5.45 -5.15
C SER A 29 -10.95 -5.86 -4.25
N ALA A 30 -11.76 -6.85 -4.65
CA ALA A 30 -12.85 -7.38 -3.83
C ALA A 30 -12.32 -8.15 -2.60
N ILE A 31 -11.19 -8.84 -2.75
CA ILE A 31 -10.51 -9.49 -1.64
C ILE A 31 -10.01 -8.44 -0.64
N PHE A 32 -9.44 -7.31 -1.09
CA PHE A 32 -9.03 -6.24 -0.19
C PHE A 32 -10.19 -5.66 0.61
N GLU A 33 -11.35 -5.50 -0.01
CA GLU A 33 -12.56 -5.05 0.69
C GLU A 33 -12.94 -6.02 1.81
N SER A 34 -13.04 -7.31 1.50
CA SER A 34 -13.31 -8.36 2.49
C SER A 34 -12.28 -8.37 3.62
N LEU A 35 -10.99 -8.25 3.29
CA LEU A 35 -9.90 -8.27 4.27
C LEU A 35 -9.78 -6.97 5.08
N SER A 36 -10.34 -5.85 4.62
CA SER A 36 -10.22 -4.56 5.29
C SER A 36 -10.82 -4.52 6.70
N SER A 37 -11.79 -5.40 6.99
CA SER A 37 -12.40 -5.55 8.31
C SER A 37 -11.72 -6.61 9.19
N HIS A 38 -10.75 -7.36 8.66
CA HIS A 38 -10.07 -8.41 9.39
C HIS A 38 -8.96 -7.84 10.27
N THR A 39 -8.98 -8.19 11.56
CA THR A 39 -7.89 -7.82 12.46
C THR A 39 -6.80 -8.89 12.46
N ARG A 40 -5.52 -8.49 12.54
CA ARG A 40 -4.36 -9.38 12.71
C ARG A 40 -4.09 -10.31 11.52
N ALA A 41 -4.09 -9.77 10.30
CA ALA A 41 -3.64 -10.47 9.10
C ALA A 41 -2.44 -9.75 8.47
N VAL A 42 -1.56 -10.52 7.82
CA VAL A 42 -0.54 -10.00 6.91
C VAL A 42 -0.92 -10.49 5.52
N VAL A 43 -1.08 -9.55 4.58
CA VAL A 43 -1.53 -9.83 3.22
C VAL A 43 -0.40 -9.47 2.28
N ALA A 44 0.08 -10.45 1.51
CA ALA A 44 0.93 -10.20 0.36
C ALA A 44 0.00 -9.99 -0.84
N THR A 45 0.03 -8.80 -1.42
CA THR A 45 -0.72 -8.49 -2.65
C THR A 45 -0.07 -9.20 -3.84
N LEU A 46 -0.84 -9.51 -4.88
CA LEU A 46 -0.33 -10.05 -6.15
C LEU A 46 0.80 -9.17 -6.70
N GLY A 47 0.61 -7.86 -6.60
CA GLY A 47 1.58 -6.86 -7.03
C GLY A 47 2.02 -7.01 -8.49
N GLY A 48 3.24 -6.55 -8.80
CA GLY A 48 3.90 -6.80 -10.08
C GLY A 48 3.58 -5.82 -11.22
N GLU A 49 4.28 -6.01 -12.34
CA GLU A 49 4.32 -5.07 -13.48
C GLU A 49 3.04 -5.04 -14.34
N MET A 50 2.05 -5.93 -14.17
CA MET A 50 0.90 -5.95 -15.09
C MET A 50 -0.49 -6.16 -14.47
N HIS A 51 -0.67 -6.91 -13.37
CA HIS A 51 -2.01 -7.46 -13.06
C HIS A 51 -2.58 -7.13 -11.66
N GLY A 52 -1.79 -6.55 -10.74
CA GLY A 52 -2.23 -6.31 -9.37
C GLY A 52 -3.00 -5.00 -9.14
N ALA A 53 -4.05 -5.06 -8.33
CA ALA A 53 -4.85 -3.93 -7.86
C ALA A 53 -4.02 -2.91 -7.07
N ALA A 54 -3.02 -3.35 -6.31
CA ALA A 54 -2.15 -2.46 -5.53
C ALA A 54 -1.33 -1.47 -6.38
N ARG A 55 -1.19 -1.69 -7.69
CA ARG A 55 -0.57 -0.72 -8.59
C ARG A 55 -1.47 0.47 -8.91
N ARG A 56 -2.78 0.31 -8.80
CA ARG A 56 -3.77 1.32 -9.18
C ARG A 56 -4.12 2.18 -7.99
N ALA A 57 -3.70 3.45 -7.98
CA ALA A 57 -3.98 4.37 -6.87
C ALA A 57 -5.47 4.40 -6.47
N HIS A 58 -6.41 4.33 -7.44
CA HIS A 58 -7.85 4.33 -7.17
C HIS A 58 -8.37 3.08 -6.42
N ARG A 59 -7.59 1.99 -6.34
CA ARG A 59 -7.91 0.74 -5.62
C ARG A 59 -7.39 0.72 -4.18
N TRP A 60 -6.66 1.74 -3.74
CA TRP A 60 -6.03 1.76 -2.41
C TRP A 60 -6.98 1.98 -1.24
N ARG A 61 -8.24 2.35 -1.51
CA ARG A 61 -9.21 2.68 -0.46
C ARG A 61 -9.26 1.62 0.65
N HIS A 62 -9.23 0.33 0.31
CA HIS A 62 -9.29 -0.76 1.29
C HIS A 62 -7.92 -1.13 1.85
N LEU A 63 -6.83 -0.83 1.13
CA LEU A 63 -5.47 -1.03 1.62
C LEU A 63 -5.13 -0.05 2.76
N PHE A 64 -5.67 1.17 2.72
CA PHE A 64 -5.50 2.17 3.78
C PHE A 64 -6.07 1.78 5.14
N ALA A 65 -6.97 0.79 5.18
CA ALA A 65 -7.46 0.17 6.42
C ALA A 65 -6.33 -0.47 7.24
N GLY A 66 -5.34 -1.02 6.56
CA GLY A 66 -4.17 -1.64 7.16
C GLY A 66 -2.95 -0.72 7.17
N PHE A 67 -1.85 -1.23 7.71
CA PHE A 67 -0.54 -0.64 7.49
C PHE A 67 0.06 -1.18 6.19
N THR A 68 0.56 -0.29 5.34
CA THR A 68 1.05 -0.66 4.01
C THR A 68 2.57 -0.59 3.97
N VAL A 69 3.18 -1.69 3.51
CA VAL A 69 4.63 -1.82 3.37
C VAL A 69 4.94 -2.15 1.91
N TRP A 70 5.72 -1.29 1.25
CA TRP A 70 6.22 -1.54 -0.09
C TRP A 70 7.62 -2.14 -0.02
N LEU A 71 7.76 -3.37 -0.53
CA LEU A 71 9.04 -4.02 -0.73
C LEU A 71 9.61 -3.58 -2.08
N SER A 72 10.54 -2.63 -2.07
CA SER A 72 11.15 -2.09 -3.28
C SER A 72 12.43 -2.84 -3.63
N LYS A 73 12.46 -3.43 -4.83
CA LYS A 73 13.71 -3.87 -5.45
C LYS A 73 14.41 -2.63 -5.97
N SER A 74 15.43 -2.19 -5.25
CA SER A 74 16.20 -0.99 -5.57
C SER A 74 17.66 -1.37 -5.74
N GLU A 75 18.27 -0.87 -6.82
CA GLU A 75 19.71 -1.01 -7.05
C GLU A 75 20.50 0.05 -6.28
N ALA A 76 19.82 1.09 -5.77
CA ALA A 76 20.42 2.15 -4.98
C ALA A 76 21.15 1.63 -3.73
N THR A 77 22.40 2.03 -3.58
CA THR A 77 23.25 1.71 -2.43
C THR A 77 23.17 2.74 -1.31
N ASP A 78 22.63 3.94 -1.58
CA ASP A 78 22.51 5.04 -0.63
C ASP A 78 21.09 5.66 -0.62
N LYS A 79 20.82 6.45 0.42
CA LYS A 79 19.50 7.03 0.71
C LYS A 79 19.04 8.04 -0.36
N ASP A 80 19.96 8.77 -0.98
CA ASP A 80 19.61 9.82 -1.93
C ASP A 80 19.31 9.20 -3.30
N THR A 81 20.10 8.20 -3.73
CA THR A 81 19.80 7.39 -4.93
C THR A 81 18.48 6.61 -4.76
N ALA A 82 18.19 6.09 -3.56
CA ALA A 82 16.92 5.41 -3.29
C ALA A 82 15.71 6.37 -3.37
N LYS A 83 15.87 7.63 -2.99
CA LYS A 83 14.84 8.67 -3.15
C LYS A 83 14.64 9.04 -4.62
N GLU A 84 15.71 9.12 -5.40
CA GLU A 84 15.67 9.42 -6.83
C GLU A 84 14.97 8.28 -7.61
N GLU A 85 15.29 7.02 -7.30
CA GLU A 85 14.61 5.85 -7.85
C GLU A 85 13.13 5.82 -7.44
N ALA A 86 12.81 6.09 -6.17
CA ALA A 86 11.43 6.18 -5.71
C ALA A 86 10.65 7.29 -6.46
N LYS A 87 11.28 8.44 -6.74
CA LYS A 87 10.69 9.51 -7.57
C LYS A 87 10.44 9.06 -9.01
N ARG A 88 11.40 8.36 -9.64
CA ARG A 88 11.20 7.82 -11.01
C ARG A 88 10.10 6.76 -11.06
N LEU A 89 9.99 5.94 -10.03
CA LEU A 89 8.91 4.95 -9.89
C LEU A 89 7.55 5.62 -9.64
N MET A 90 7.53 6.76 -8.94
CA MET A 90 6.34 7.62 -8.79
C MET A 90 5.88 8.24 -10.12
N GLU A 91 6.80 8.55 -11.03
CA GLU A 91 6.51 9.08 -12.38
C GLU A 91 6.09 7.97 -13.37
N SER A 92 6.35 6.71 -13.05
CA SER A 92 5.92 5.55 -13.82
C SER A 92 4.51 5.09 -13.44
N ASP A 93 3.95 4.14 -14.20
CA ASP A 93 2.66 3.48 -13.93
C ASP A 93 2.55 2.77 -12.55
N LEU A 94 3.55 2.89 -11.67
CA LEU A 94 3.58 2.35 -10.29
C LEU A 94 3.09 3.35 -9.23
N GLN A 95 2.40 4.41 -9.64
CA GLN A 95 1.81 5.45 -8.77
C GLN A 95 0.97 4.91 -7.60
N GLY A 96 0.45 3.69 -7.67
CA GLY A 96 -0.19 3.05 -6.51
C GLY A 96 0.76 2.92 -5.32
N TYR A 97 1.96 2.36 -5.51
CA TYR A 97 2.86 2.00 -4.42
C TYR A 97 3.41 3.20 -3.64
N SER A 98 3.39 4.40 -4.22
CA SER A 98 3.75 5.63 -3.49
C SER A 98 2.82 5.96 -2.34
N ASN A 99 1.63 5.36 -2.30
CA ASN A 99 0.71 5.47 -1.18
C ASN A 99 1.11 4.62 0.03
N ALA A 100 2.15 3.78 -0.10
CA ALA A 100 2.65 2.96 1.00
C ALA A 100 3.24 3.84 2.12
N GLU A 101 2.92 3.50 3.36
CA GLU A 101 3.38 4.26 4.53
C GLU A 101 4.84 3.96 4.87
N VAL A 102 5.29 2.75 4.53
CA VAL A 102 6.65 2.28 4.76
C VAL A 102 7.19 1.70 3.46
N VAL A 103 8.44 2.05 3.15
CA VAL A 103 9.20 1.46 2.04
C VAL A 103 10.40 0.74 2.61
N VAL A 104 10.58 -0.51 2.21
CA VAL A 104 11.70 -1.36 2.63
C VAL A 104 12.43 -1.88 1.41
N LYS A 105 13.76 -1.77 1.41
CA LYS A 105 14.61 -2.31 0.36
C LYS A 105 14.60 -3.84 0.41
N LEU A 106 14.38 -4.47 -0.74
CA LEU A 106 14.44 -5.91 -0.94
C LEU A 106 15.72 -6.24 -1.73
N GLU A 107 16.69 -6.86 -1.05
CA GLU A 107 18.00 -7.22 -1.64
C GLU A 107 18.00 -8.62 -2.28
N GLY A 108 16.95 -9.42 -2.06
CA GLY A 108 16.86 -10.79 -2.56
C GLY A 108 15.77 -11.60 -1.86
N TRP A 109 15.58 -12.85 -2.31
CA TRP A 109 14.55 -13.77 -1.82
C TRP A 109 15.11 -14.95 -1.01
N ASP A 110 16.33 -14.85 -0.48
CA ASP A 110 16.88 -15.89 0.39
C ASP A 110 16.37 -15.77 1.85
N PRO A 111 16.46 -16.84 2.67
CA PRO A 111 15.98 -16.83 4.04
C PRO A 111 16.63 -15.75 4.92
N ALA A 112 17.91 -15.44 4.73
CA ALA A 112 18.59 -14.39 5.48
C ALA A 112 18.09 -13.00 5.06
N CYS A 113 17.78 -12.80 3.78
CA CYS A 113 17.09 -11.60 3.28
C CYS A 113 15.69 -11.46 3.89
N SER A 114 14.90 -12.54 3.98
CA SER A 114 13.53 -12.49 4.51
C SER A 114 13.47 -12.00 5.97
N TRP A 115 14.41 -12.44 6.81
CA TRP A 115 14.54 -11.98 8.19
C TRP A 115 14.86 -10.48 8.26
N ARG A 116 15.85 -10.02 7.49
CA ARG A 116 16.27 -8.61 7.47
C ARG A 116 15.15 -7.69 7.00
N VAL A 117 14.45 -8.08 5.94
CA VAL A 117 13.30 -7.33 5.41
C VAL A 117 12.18 -7.26 6.44
N SER A 118 11.86 -8.37 7.11
CA SER A 118 10.84 -8.41 8.15
C SER A 118 11.23 -7.52 9.34
N GLN A 119 12.49 -7.58 9.78
CA GLN A 119 13.00 -6.75 10.86
C GLN A 119 12.98 -5.25 10.49
N ALA A 120 13.37 -4.92 9.26
CA ALA A 120 13.32 -3.55 8.75
C ALA A 120 11.88 -3.03 8.67
N ALA A 121 10.95 -3.83 8.14
CA ALA A 121 9.53 -3.48 8.09
C ALA A 121 8.94 -3.22 9.49
N LEU A 122 9.20 -4.12 10.45
CA LEU A 122 8.74 -3.95 11.83
C LEU A 122 9.34 -2.72 12.49
N SER A 123 10.63 -2.45 12.26
CA SER A 123 11.32 -1.29 12.81
C SER A 123 10.75 0.01 12.25
N ALA A 124 10.48 0.07 10.94
CA ALA A 124 9.90 1.23 10.29
C ALA A 124 8.44 1.46 10.72
N LEU A 125 7.62 0.39 10.82
CA LEU A 125 6.26 0.48 11.36
C LEU A 125 6.25 0.98 12.80
N LYS A 126 7.19 0.51 13.64
CA LYS A 126 7.35 1.03 15.00
C LYS A 126 7.65 2.52 14.99
N GLN A 127 8.60 2.98 14.16
CA GLN A 127 8.93 4.40 14.07
C GLN A 127 7.74 5.24 13.57
N LEU A 128 6.98 4.75 12.60
CA LEU A 128 5.78 5.41 12.08
C LEU A 128 4.71 5.59 13.16
N ILE A 129 4.44 4.57 13.98
CA ILE A 129 3.46 4.65 15.06
C ILE A 129 3.95 5.60 16.17
N LEU A 130 5.26 5.63 16.43
CA LEU A 130 5.84 6.54 17.42
C LEU A 130 5.84 8.00 16.94
N SER A 131 5.96 8.25 15.64
CA SER A 131 5.96 9.61 15.07
C SER A 131 4.56 10.23 14.99
N ASP A 132 3.53 9.45 14.61
CA ASP A 132 2.14 9.86 14.66
C ASP A 132 1.33 9.00 15.64
N LYS A 133 1.21 9.50 16.88
CA LYS A 133 0.44 8.84 17.95
C LYS A 133 -1.05 8.70 17.63
N ASN A 134 -1.58 9.49 16.69
CA ASN A 134 -2.99 9.48 16.31
C ASN A 134 -3.27 8.56 15.10
N LEU A 135 -2.23 8.05 14.42
CA LEU A 135 -2.38 7.26 13.19
C LEU A 135 -3.27 6.04 13.37
N THR A 136 -3.09 5.30 14.46
CA THR A 136 -3.91 4.12 14.78
C THR A 136 -5.38 4.48 14.99
N GLY A 137 -5.64 5.62 15.63
CA GLY A 137 -6.98 6.18 15.81
C GLY A 137 -7.62 6.60 14.48
N LYS A 138 -6.86 7.28 13.61
CA LYS A 138 -7.30 7.67 12.25
C LYS A 138 -7.64 6.43 11.41
N LYS A 139 -6.79 5.41 11.38
CA LYS A 139 -7.07 4.14 10.67
C LYS A 139 -8.31 3.45 11.22
N SER A 140 -8.46 3.40 12.54
CA SER A 140 -9.66 2.83 13.17
C SER A 140 -10.94 3.60 12.79
N LEU A 141 -10.88 4.93 12.70
CA LEU A 141 -12.00 5.74 12.21
C LEU A 141 -12.28 5.47 10.74
N TYR A 142 -11.25 5.41 9.91
CA TYR A 142 -11.38 5.12 8.47
C TYR A 142 -12.09 3.79 8.21
N VAL A 143 -11.70 2.73 8.92
CA VAL A 143 -12.36 1.41 8.86
C VAL A 143 -13.80 1.50 9.33
N ARG A 144 -14.09 2.20 10.44
CA ARG A 144 -15.46 2.40 10.95
C ARG A 144 -16.36 3.19 9.99
N PHE A 145 -15.79 4.06 9.16
CA PHE A 145 -16.50 4.73 8.07
C PHE A 145 -16.56 3.91 6.78
N GLY A 146 -16.18 2.63 6.82
CA GLY A 146 -16.25 1.71 5.69
C GLY A 146 -15.20 1.99 4.62
N CYS A 147 -14.01 2.47 5.02
CA CYS A 147 -12.93 2.85 4.11
C CYS A 147 -13.35 3.92 3.09
N ARG A 148 -14.13 4.90 3.57
CA ARG A 148 -14.64 6.04 2.78
C ARG A 148 -14.04 7.35 3.27
N GLY A 149 -14.01 8.33 2.38
CA GLY A 149 -13.47 9.66 2.64
C GLY A 149 -12.04 9.83 2.15
N ASP A 150 -11.50 11.03 2.34
CA ASP A 150 -10.15 11.39 1.93
C ASP A 150 -9.15 10.84 2.96
N TRP A 151 -8.42 9.77 2.62
CA TRP A 151 -7.25 9.31 3.37
C TRP A 151 -6.00 10.05 2.84
N PRO A 152 -5.02 10.46 3.68
CA PRO A 152 -4.92 10.26 5.14
C PRO A 152 -5.64 11.31 6.00
N ASP A 153 -6.11 12.40 5.40
CA ASP A 153 -6.72 13.53 6.09
C ASP A 153 -8.24 13.38 6.21
N ILE A 154 -8.65 12.44 7.07
CA ILE A 154 -10.07 12.15 7.32
C ILE A 154 -10.74 13.38 7.93
N LYS A 155 -11.57 14.05 7.15
CA LYS A 155 -12.33 15.21 7.61
C LYS A 155 -13.44 14.77 8.57
N PRO A 156 -13.71 15.53 9.65
CA PRO A 156 -14.80 15.23 10.55
C PRO A 156 -16.17 15.38 9.84
N PRO A 157 -17.21 14.67 10.29
CA PRO A 157 -18.56 14.79 9.74
C PRO A 157 -19.05 16.24 9.83
N GLY A 158 -19.45 16.84 8.69
CA GLY A 158 -19.93 18.23 8.62
C GLY A 158 -18.86 19.27 8.25
N CYS A 159 -17.63 18.87 7.95
CA CYS A 159 -16.57 19.79 7.48
C CYS A 159 -16.70 20.03 5.97
N ASP A 160 -16.91 21.29 5.56
CA ASP A 160 -16.95 21.70 4.16
C ASP A 160 -15.51 21.73 3.59
N PRO A 161 -15.19 20.94 2.54
CA PRO A 161 -13.84 20.82 1.98
C PRO A 161 -13.29 22.14 1.41
N SER A 162 -14.13 23.14 1.19
CA SER A 162 -13.74 24.46 0.66
C SER A 162 -13.05 25.38 1.69
N ILE A 163 -13.20 25.12 2.99
CA ILE A 163 -12.70 26.00 4.06
C ILE A 163 -11.22 25.72 4.39
N VAL A 164 -10.76 24.48 4.22
CA VAL A 164 -9.40 24.05 4.64
C VAL A 164 -8.32 24.48 3.65
N SER A 165 -8.66 24.72 2.38
CA SER A 165 -7.70 25.14 1.34
C SER A 165 -7.16 26.56 1.53
N GLN A 166 -7.76 27.38 2.41
CA GLN A 166 -7.31 28.76 2.63
C GLN A 166 -6.35 28.92 3.82
N ALA A 167 -6.16 27.90 4.65
CA ALA A 167 -5.32 28.01 5.85
C ALA A 167 -3.84 27.62 5.63
N SER A 168 -3.50 26.99 4.50
CA SER A 168 -2.13 26.53 4.20
C SER A 168 -1.31 27.47 3.31
N SER A 169 -1.86 28.61 2.88
CA SER A 169 -1.15 29.57 2.00
C SER A 169 -0.45 30.71 2.73
N SER A 170 -0.33 30.69 4.05
CA SER A 170 0.47 31.65 4.81
C SER A 170 1.66 30.97 5.47
N SER A 171 2.72 30.73 4.69
CA SER A 171 4.05 30.42 5.23
C SER A 171 4.56 31.59 6.07
N PRO A 172 5.08 31.38 7.29
CA PRO A 172 5.95 32.36 7.90
C PRO A 172 7.34 32.24 7.25
N VAL A 173 7.83 33.37 6.76
CA VAL A 173 9.23 33.57 6.38
C VAL A 173 10.05 33.54 7.67
N LEU A 174 11.00 32.60 7.76
CA LEU A 174 12.29 32.75 8.45
C LEU A 174 13.31 31.83 7.77
#